data_AF-A0A527HGS2-F1
#
_entry.id   AF-A0A527HGS2-F1
#
_cell.length_a   1.000
_cell.length_b   1.000
_cell.length_c   1.000
_cell.angle_alpha   90.00
_cell.angle_beta   90.00
_cell.angle_gamma   90.00
#
_symmetry.space_group_name_H-M   'P 1'
#
loop_
_entity.id
_entity.type
_entity.pdbx_description
1 polymer ?
#
loop_
_entity_poly.entity_id
_entity_poly.type
_entity_poly.pdbx_seq_one_letter_code
_entity_poly.pdbx_strand_id
1 'polypeptide(L)'
;ETQATATDGPQSSSQNDRKEEITNYEINSKKIATVSNGYTVTKMSIAVVVNQQRLTAILGKDATPEQIAKRVAEIQKMVTSATGLDEKRGDIIDVSAVEFIDGLDGEAIPQAGMLDSIGQHAGTMINAGAFIVVVFLVAFFGLRPMAAALTAKATPALAGPSFDDVQRSLPTPEAMAATDSAAIGTLPGTRPGPTPLDDLRQKIRPAPQDRLARMVDINEERTAQILRKWAAQEVAV
;
A
#
# COMPACT_ATOMS: atom_id res chain seq x y z
N GLU A 1 103.67 46.83 -74.70
CA GLU A 1 103.26 47.59 -73.50
C GLU A 1 101.77 47.32 -73.29
N THR A 2 101.39 46.33 -72.45
CA THR A 2 100.99 46.38 -71.02
C THR A 2 99.68 47.10 -70.67
N GLN A 3 98.82 46.34 -69.95
CA GLN A 3 97.69 46.67 -69.04
C GLN A 3 96.28 46.36 -69.57
N ALA A 4 95.37 45.72 -68.82
CA ALA A 4 95.44 44.99 -67.56
C ALA A 4 94.15 44.13 -67.44
N THR A 5 94.28 42.91 -66.94
CA THR A 5 93.20 41.96 -66.65
C THR A 5 92.42 42.38 -65.42
N ALA A 6 91.08 42.40 -65.48
CA ALA A 6 90.23 42.62 -64.32
C ALA A 6 90.24 41.38 -63.41
N THR A 7 90.62 41.58 -62.14
CA THR A 7 90.55 40.57 -61.08
C THR A 7 89.10 40.48 -60.60
N ASP A 8 88.47 39.32 -60.81
CA ASP A 8 87.18 38.97 -60.24
C ASP A 8 87.39 38.47 -58.81
N GLY A 9 86.96 39.25 -57.82
CA GLY A 9 87.04 38.89 -56.40
C GLY A 9 85.75 38.20 -55.96
N PRO A 10 85.80 37.11 -55.16
CA PRO A 10 84.59 36.38 -54.81
C PRO A 10 83.65 37.22 -53.94
N GLN A 11 82.49 37.56 -54.50
CA GLN A 11 81.39 38.21 -53.79
C GLN A 11 80.69 37.18 -52.90
N SER A 12 80.98 37.20 -51.60
CA SER A 12 80.26 36.37 -50.62
C SER A 12 78.89 36.98 -50.35
N SER A 13 77.83 36.39 -50.93
CA SER A 13 76.44 36.70 -50.58
C SER A 13 75.98 35.76 -49.45
N SER A 14 75.92 36.26 -48.21
CA SER A 14 75.30 35.52 -47.11
C SER A 14 73.78 35.64 -47.19
N GLN A 15 73.12 34.64 -47.77
CA GLN A 15 71.67 34.54 -47.76
C GLN A 15 71.24 33.93 -46.41
N ASN A 16 70.55 34.70 -45.57
CA ASN A 16 69.99 34.21 -44.31
C ASN A 16 68.50 33.92 -44.51
N ASP A 17 68.17 32.69 -44.89
CA ASP A 17 66.78 32.23 -45.04
C ASP A 17 66.21 31.81 -43.68
N ARG A 18 65.36 32.66 -43.09
CA ARG A 18 64.57 32.32 -41.90
C ARG A 18 63.19 31.86 -42.36
N LYS A 19 62.96 30.55 -42.29
CA LYS A 19 61.67 29.92 -42.60
C LYS A 19 60.91 29.67 -41.30
N GLU A 20 59.85 30.43 -41.06
CA GLU A 20 58.92 30.17 -39.95
C GLU A 20 57.78 29.28 -40.45
N GLU A 21 57.73 28.05 -39.94
CA GLU A 21 56.68 27.09 -40.23
C GLU A 21 55.78 26.95 -39.00
N ILE A 22 54.51 27.36 -39.13
CA ILE A 22 53.50 27.20 -38.09
C ILE A 22 52.69 25.96 -38.45
N THR A 23 52.91 24.87 -37.72
CA THR A 23 52.10 23.65 -37.87
C THR A 23 50.97 23.67 -36.85
N ASN A 24 49.74 23.81 -37.34
CA ASN A 24 48.54 23.68 -36.52
C ASN A 24 48.19 22.20 -36.38
N TYR A 25 48.13 21.73 -35.14
CA TYR A 25 47.67 20.37 -34.82
C TYR A 25 46.23 20.43 -34.31
N GLU A 26 45.34 19.69 -34.94
CA GLU A 26 44.04 19.38 -34.35
C GLU A 26 44.20 18.16 -33.44
N ILE A 27 44.13 18.40 -32.13
CA ILE A 27 44.15 17.33 -31.14
C ILE A 27 42.76 16.73 -31.07
N ASN A 28 42.67 15.41 -31.27
CA ASN A 28 41.45 14.65 -31.03
C ASN A 28 40.98 14.82 -29.57
N SER A 29 39.89 15.56 -29.37
CA SER A 29 39.28 15.76 -28.06
C SER A 29 38.11 14.79 -27.87
N LYS A 30 38.20 13.93 -26.85
CA LYS A 30 37.09 13.07 -26.44
C LYS A 30 36.41 13.68 -25.22
N LYS A 31 35.20 14.21 -25.39
CA LYS A 31 34.37 14.68 -24.29
C LYS A 31 33.40 13.59 -23.87
N ILE A 32 33.53 13.11 -22.62
CA ILE A 32 32.60 12.13 -22.04
C ILE A 32 31.67 12.90 -21.10
N ALA A 33 30.38 12.92 -21.41
CA ALA A 33 29.34 13.43 -20.52
C ALA A 33 28.64 12.24 -19.86
N THR A 34 28.81 12.09 -18.54
CA THR A 34 28.12 11.07 -17.76
C THR A 34 27.01 11.74 -16.96
N VAL A 35 25.76 11.39 -17.26
CA VAL A 35 24.59 11.81 -16.49
C VAL A 35 24.21 10.64 -15.56
N SER A 36 24.28 10.86 -14.25
CA SER A 36 23.83 9.90 -13.25
C SER A 36 22.49 10.34 -12.68
N ASN A 37 21.46 9.50 -12.82
CA ASN A 37 20.13 9.71 -12.24
C ASN A 37 19.96 8.98 -10.90
N GLY A 38 21.06 8.63 -10.23
CA GLY A 38 21.05 7.80 -9.03
C GLY A 38 21.41 8.56 -7.75
N TYR A 39 21.05 7.97 -6.61
CA TYR A 39 21.57 8.37 -5.31
C TYR A 39 22.87 7.63 -5.02
N THR A 40 23.82 8.30 -4.40
CA THR A 40 25.09 7.70 -3.95
C THR A 40 25.17 7.82 -2.44
N VAL A 41 25.55 6.73 -1.78
CA VAL A 41 25.86 6.75 -0.34
C VAL A 41 27.23 7.41 -0.18
N THR A 42 27.29 8.48 0.62
CA THR A 42 28.53 9.24 0.86
C THR A 42 29.26 8.81 2.12
N LYS A 43 28.56 8.26 3.11
CA LYS A 43 29.12 7.74 4.36
C LYS A 43 28.10 6.86 5.08
N MET A 44 28.57 5.77 5.67
CA MET A 44 27.79 4.93 6.60
C MET A 44 28.41 4.95 8.00
N SER A 45 27.56 4.95 9.01
CA SER A 45 27.98 4.84 10.41
C SER A 45 27.08 3.84 11.11
N ILE A 46 27.68 2.77 11.58
CA ILE A 46 26.97 1.58 12.06
C ILE A 46 27.47 1.28 13.46
N ALA A 47 26.56 1.29 14.42
CA ALA A 47 26.83 0.91 15.79
C ALA A 47 26.03 -0.35 16.11
N VAL A 48 26.72 -1.40 16.57
CA VAL A 48 26.11 -2.68 16.92
C VAL A 48 26.39 -2.95 18.39
N VAL A 49 25.32 -3.17 19.15
CA VAL A 49 25.43 -3.50 20.56
C VAL A 49 25.01 -4.95 20.75
N VAL A 50 25.85 -5.74 21.42
CA VAL A 50 25.63 -7.16 21.65
C VAL A 50 25.47 -7.41 23.15
N ASN A 51 24.46 -8.19 23.52
CA ASN A 51 24.26 -8.58 24.92
C ASN A 51 25.39 -9.52 25.38
N GLN A 52 26.17 -9.04 26.34
CA GLN A 52 27.30 -9.77 26.93
C GLN A 52 26.86 -11.03 27.68
N GLN A 53 25.74 -10.98 28.43
CA GLN A 53 25.22 -12.16 29.13
C GLN A 53 24.86 -13.27 28.14
N ARG A 54 24.22 -12.92 27.02
CA ARG A 54 23.87 -13.89 25.98
C ARG A 54 25.11 -14.51 25.32
N LEU A 55 26.15 -13.71 25.10
CA LEU A 55 27.45 -14.20 24.63
C LEU A 55 28.04 -15.22 25.61
N THR A 56 28.13 -14.89 26.90
CA THR A 56 28.66 -15.82 27.92
C THR A 56 27.84 -17.10 28.03
N ALA A 57 26.51 -17.04 27.92
CA ALA A 57 25.66 -18.22 27.93
C ALA A 57 25.94 -19.19 26.77
N ILE A 58 26.27 -18.67 25.58
CA ILE A 58 26.59 -19.49 24.40
C ILE A 58 28.00 -20.08 24.48
N LEU A 59 28.96 -19.30 24.97
CA LEU A 59 30.35 -19.76 25.12
C LEU A 59 30.57 -20.68 26.32
N GLY A 60 29.64 -20.68 27.29
CA GLY A 60 29.72 -21.45 28.53
C GLY A 60 30.00 -20.56 29.74
N LYS A 61 29.59 -21.00 30.93
CA LYS A 61 29.66 -20.23 32.20
C LYS A 61 31.06 -19.71 32.56
N ASP A 62 32.11 -20.32 32.02
CA ASP A 62 33.51 -19.97 32.27
C ASP A 62 34.19 -19.29 31.06
N ALA A 63 33.41 -18.69 30.16
CA ALA A 63 33.94 -17.98 29.01
C ALA A 63 34.92 -16.87 29.45
N THR A 64 36.17 -16.96 29.00
CA THR A 64 37.17 -15.95 29.34
C THR A 64 36.89 -14.64 28.61
N PRO A 65 37.32 -13.47 29.14
CA PRO A 65 37.19 -12.19 28.45
C PRO A 65 37.78 -12.20 27.03
N GLU A 66 38.85 -12.97 26.81
CA GLU A 66 39.48 -13.15 25.50
C GLU A 66 38.56 -13.86 24.49
N GLN A 67 37.82 -14.87 24.93
CA GLN A 67 36.87 -15.58 24.07
C GLN A 67 35.68 -14.69 23.68
N ILE A 68 35.22 -13.84 24.60
CA ILE A 68 34.19 -12.84 24.33
C ILE A 68 34.70 -11.83 23.30
N ALA A 69 35.91 -11.29 23.50
CA ALA A 69 36.53 -10.34 22.56
C ALA A 69 36.71 -10.96 21.17
N LYS A 70 37.15 -12.22 21.08
CA LYS A 70 37.25 -12.96 19.82
C LYS A 70 35.89 -13.07 19.14
N ARG A 71 34.83 -13.39 19.89
CA ARG A 71 33.48 -13.50 19.33
C ARG A 71 32.93 -12.16 18.86
N VAL A 72 33.21 -11.08 19.58
CA VAL A 72 32.86 -9.71 19.16
C VAL A 72 33.60 -9.33 17.87
N ALA A 73 34.88 -9.67 17.74
CA ALA A 73 35.65 -9.45 16.51
C ALA A 73 35.10 -10.25 15.32
N GLU A 74 34.66 -11.49 15.53
CA GLU A 74 33.97 -12.28 14.51
C GLU A 74 32.66 -11.61 14.06
N ILE A 75 31.87 -11.09 15.00
CA ILE A 75 30.64 -10.35 14.70
C ILE A 75 30.97 -9.08 13.90
N GLN A 76 31.99 -8.31 14.30
CA GLN A 76 32.42 -7.12 13.57
C GLN A 76 32.81 -7.44 12.13
N LYS A 77 33.57 -8.53 11.91
CA LYS A 77 33.92 -8.98 10.56
C LYS A 77 32.68 -9.35 9.74
N MET A 78 31.71 -10.02 10.35
CA MET A 78 30.47 -10.41 9.69
C MET A 78 29.62 -9.21 9.30
N VAL A 79 29.50 -8.22 10.18
CA VAL A 79 28.80 -6.95 9.92
C VAL A 79 29.49 -6.20 8.79
N THR A 80 30.82 -6.07 8.84
CA THR A 80 31.63 -5.42 7.80
C THR A 80 31.38 -6.02 6.41
N SER A 81 31.35 -7.34 6.32
CA SER A 81 31.08 -8.05 5.07
C SER A 81 29.63 -7.91 4.60
N ALA A 82 28.67 -7.88 5.53
CA ALA A 82 27.25 -7.77 5.19
C ALA A 82 26.88 -6.36 4.72
N THR A 83 27.54 -5.32 5.24
CA THR A 83 27.22 -3.93 4.94
C THR A 83 28.00 -3.37 3.76
N GLY A 84 29.02 -4.09 3.27
CA GLY A 84 29.89 -3.59 2.19
C GLY A 84 30.62 -2.31 2.61
N LEU A 85 31.22 -2.32 3.81
CA LEU A 85 31.99 -1.20 4.35
C LEU A 85 33.04 -0.76 3.32
N ASP A 86 33.07 0.54 3.04
CA ASP A 86 34.08 1.17 2.20
C ASP A 86 34.85 2.23 3.01
N GLU A 87 36.10 1.91 3.35
CA GLU A 87 36.99 2.83 4.06
C GLU A 87 37.28 4.10 3.26
N LYS A 88 37.29 4.02 1.92
CA LYS A 88 37.52 5.19 1.05
C LYS A 88 36.33 6.14 1.04
N ARG A 89 35.13 5.59 1.24
CA ARG A 89 33.90 6.37 1.48
C ARG A 89 33.86 6.99 2.89
N GLY A 90 34.71 6.52 3.81
CA GLY A 90 34.76 6.99 5.19
C GLY A 90 33.73 6.33 6.09
N ASP A 91 33.33 5.10 5.77
CA ASP A 91 32.42 4.32 6.58
C ASP A 91 33.05 3.88 7.92
N ILE A 92 32.24 3.81 8.97
CA ILE A 92 32.68 3.44 10.31
C ILE A 92 31.73 2.38 10.89
N ILE A 93 32.30 1.31 11.45
CA ILE A 93 31.58 0.28 12.21
C ILE A 93 32.17 0.23 13.62
N ASP A 94 31.29 0.32 14.62
CA ASP A 94 31.61 0.08 16.02
C ASP A 94 30.74 -1.06 16.57
N VAL A 95 31.37 -1.99 17.28
CA VAL A 95 30.69 -3.15 17.87
C VAL A 95 31.09 -3.24 19.34
N SER A 96 30.11 -3.08 20.23
CA SER A 96 30.32 -3.12 21.66
C SER A 96 29.49 -4.22 22.31
N ALA A 97 30.13 -4.99 23.19
CA ALA A 97 29.42 -5.93 24.05
C ALA A 97 29.13 -5.25 25.38
N VAL A 98 27.86 -5.15 25.74
CA VAL A 98 27.42 -4.55 27.00
C VAL A 98 26.42 -5.46 27.69
N GLU A 99 26.30 -5.31 29.00
CA GLU A 99 25.28 -5.97 29.79
C GLU A 99 23.93 -5.28 29.57
N PHE A 100 22.93 -6.03 29.11
CA PHE A 100 21.57 -5.52 29.00
C PHE A 100 20.87 -5.70 30.34
N ILE A 101 20.05 -4.72 30.72
CA ILE A 101 19.19 -4.83 31.88
C ILE A 101 17.97 -5.66 31.44
N ASP A 102 17.89 -6.90 31.88
CA ASP A 102 16.68 -7.72 31.71
C ASP A 102 15.53 -7.05 32.49
N GLY A 103 14.40 -6.83 31.82
CA GLY A 103 13.21 -6.18 32.39
C GLY A 103 12.80 -4.84 31.78
N LEU A 104 13.55 -4.35 30.78
CA LEU A 104 13.09 -3.27 29.87
C LEU A 104 12.60 -3.82 28.51
N ASP A 105 12.52 -5.14 28.38
CA ASP A 105 11.72 -5.78 27.34
C ASP A 105 10.29 -5.29 27.60
N GLY A 106 9.85 -4.32 26.80
CA GLY A 106 8.54 -3.69 26.94
C GLY A 106 7.52 -4.76 27.26
N GLU A 107 6.85 -4.57 28.41
CA GLU A 107 5.89 -5.46 29.04
C GLU A 107 5.38 -6.50 28.06
N ALA A 108 5.79 -7.76 28.24
CA ALA A 108 5.43 -8.86 27.36
C ALA A 108 3.94 -8.74 27.06
N ILE A 109 3.59 -8.32 25.84
CA ILE A 109 2.19 -8.03 25.48
C ILE A 109 1.45 -9.32 25.85
N PRO A 110 0.60 -9.29 26.89
CA PRO A 110 0.00 -10.50 27.38
C PRO A 110 -0.78 -11.06 26.19
N GLN A 111 -0.36 -12.21 25.69
CA GLN A 111 -1.06 -12.86 24.59
C GLN A 111 -2.49 -13.02 25.07
N ALA A 112 -3.45 -12.44 24.31
CA ALA A 112 -4.85 -12.45 24.66
C ALA A 112 -5.26 -13.86 25.08
N GLY A 113 -5.53 -14.03 26.37
CA GLY A 113 -5.89 -15.34 26.89
C GLY A 113 -7.17 -15.84 26.25
N MET A 114 -7.45 -17.14 26.33
CA MET A 114 -8.70 -17.71 25.80
C MET A 114 -9.95 -16.97 26.32
N LEU A 115 -9.90 -16.50 27.57
CA LEU A 115 -10.94 -15.67 28.19
C LEU A 115 -11.06 -14.27 27.58
N ASP A 116 -9.96 -13.66 27.14
CA ASP A 116 -9.96 -12.34 26.50
C ASP A 116 -10.55 -12.43 25.08
N SER A 117 -10.24 -13.50 24.34
CA SER A 117 -10.88 -13.81 23.05
C SER A 117 -12.39 -14.05 23.19
N ILE A 118 -12.83 -14.75 24.24
CA ILE A 118 -14.26 -14.93 24.56
C ILE A 118 -14.91 -13.58 24.89
N GLY A 119 -14.23 -12.73 25.66
CA GLY A 119 -14.71 -11.38 25.99
C GLY A 119 -14.92 -10.52 24.74
N GLN A 120 -13.97 -10.54 23.80
CA GLN A 120 -14.08 -9.80 22.54
C GLN A 120 -15.22 -10.29 21.63
N HIS A 121 -15.60 -11.57 21.72
CA HIS A 121 -16.69 -12.16 20.94
C HIS A 121 -18.01 -12.34 21.71
N ALA A 122 -18.07 -11.89 22.96
CA ALA A 122 -19.23 -12.10 23.84
C ALA A 122 -20.52 -11.51 23.24
N GLY A 123 -20.45 -10.33 22.62
CA GLY A 123 -21.61 -9.70 21.98
C GLY A 123 -22.18 -10.55 20.83
N THR A 124 -21.31 -11.12 20.00
CA THR A 124 -21.72 -12.01 18.90
C THR A 124 -22.30 -13.32 19.44
N MET A 125 -21.72 -13.89 20.50
CA MET A 125 -22.23 -15.11 21.13
C MET A 125 -23.60 -14.90 21.79
N ILE A 126 -23.82 -13.74 22.44
CA ILE A 126 -25.12 -13.38 23.02
C ILE A 126 -26.17 -13.27 21.92
N ASN A 127 -25.86 -12.59 20.81
CA ASN A 127 -26.78 -12.47 19.68
C ASN A 127 -27.09 -13.84 19.04
N ALA A 128 -26.09 -14.68 18.85
CA ALA A 128 -26.29 -16.04 18.34
C ALA A 128 -27.17 -16.88 19.29
N GLY A 129 -26.94 -16.77 20.60
CA GLY A 129 -27.78 -17.41 21.62
C GLY A 129 -29.22 -16.91 21.59
N ALA A 130 -29.44 -15.59 21.46
CA ALA A 130 -30.77 -15.00 21.34
C ALA A 130 -31.51 -15.53 20.10
N PHE A 131 -30.82 -15.65 18.95
CA PHE A 131 -31.40 -16.26 17.74
C PHE A 131 -31.83 -17.71 17.98
N ILE A 132 -31.00 -18.52 18.64
CA ILE A 132 -31.35 -19.91 18.97
C ILE A 132 -32.61 -19.97 19.84
N VAL A 133 -32.71 -19.09 20.84
CA VAL A 133 -33.90 -19.00 21.71
C VAL A 133 -35.14 -18.61 20.91
N VAL A 134 -35.04 -17.61 20.04
CA VAL A 134 -36.16 -17.18 19.18
C VAL A 134 -36.60 -18.32 18.25
N VAL A 135 -35.66 -19.00 17.58
CA VAL A 135 -35.98 -20.16 16.73
C VAL A 135 -36.65 -21.27 17.54
N PHE A 136 -36.15 -21.57 18.74
CA PHE A 136 -36.74 -22.56 19.62
C PHE A 136 -38.18 -22.20 20.01
N LEU A 137 -38.43 -20.94 20.40
CA LEU A 137 -39.77 -20.47 20.74
C LEU A 137 -40.72 -20.53 19.54
N VAL A 138 -40.28 -20.11 18.36
CA VAL A 138 -41.08 -20.19 17.12
C VAL A 138 -41.38 -21.65 16.75
N ALA A 139 -40.40 -22.55 16.88
CA ALA A 139 -40.62 -23.97 16.61
C ALA A 139 -41.61 -24.59 17.60
N PHE A 140 -41.48 -24.28 18.89
CA PHE A 140 -42.29 -24.89 19.95
C PHE A 140 -43.69 -24.28 20.09
N PHE A 141 -43.83 -22.96 19.95
CA PHE A 141 -45.09 -22.24 20.13
C PHE A 141 -45.77 -21.81 18.83
N GLY A 142 -45.05 -21.78 17.70
CA GLY A 142 -45.63 -21.46 16.39
C GLY A 142 -45.88 -22.73 15.58
N LEU A 143 -44.78 -23.38 15.16
CA LEU A 143 -44.85 -24.50 14.21
C LEU A 143 -45.43 -25.77 14.82
N ARG A 144 -45.05 -26.15 16.05
CA ARG A 144 -45.53 -27.36 16.72
C ARG A 144 -47.05 -27.35 16.96
N PRO A 145 -47.69 -26.28 17.50
CA PRO A 145 -49.14 -26.26 17.65
C PRO A 145 -49.87 -26.14 16.31
N MET A 146 -49.34 -25.43 15.30
CA MET A 146 -49.93 -25.45 13.96
C MET A 146 -49.88 -26.86 13.34
N ALA A 147 -48.74 -27.55 13.42
CA ALA A 147 -48.60 -28.91 12.93
C ALA A 147 -49.53 -29.88 13.71
N ALA A 148 -49.68 -29.70 15.01
CA ALA A 148 -50.63 -30.46 15.83
C ALA A 148 -52.08 -30.17 15.44
N ALA A 149 -52.44 -28.92 15.13
CA ALA A 149 -53.79 -28.56 14.68
C ALA A 149 -54.11 -29.12 13.28
N LEU A 150 -53.13 -29.20 12.39
CA LEU A 150 -53.29 -29.78 11.05
C LEU A 150 -53.31 -31.32 11.06
N THR A 151 -52.65 -31.95 12.03
CA THR A 151 -52.63 -33.42 12.20
C THR A 151 -53.66 -33.94 13.20
N ALA A 152 -54.32 -33.05 13.95
CA ALA A 152 -55.51 -33.36 14.72
C ALA A 152 -56.63 -33.79 13.76
N LYS A 153 -56.70 -35.10 13.53
CA LYS A 153 -57.81 -35.78 12.87
C LYS A 153 -59.09 -35.34 13.58
N ALA A 154 -59.99 -34.70 12.85
CA ALA A 154 -61.27 -34.22 13.36
C ALA A 154 -61.88 -35.29 14.27
N THR A 155 -61.92 -35.02 15.58
CA THR A 155 -62.76 -35.77 16.49
C THR A 155 -64.17 -35.77 15.89
N PRO A 156 -64.83 -36.92 15.76
CA PRO A 156 -66.20 -36.93 15.28
C PRO A 156 -66.98 -36.03 16.23
N ALA A 157 -67.66 -35.04 15.66
CA ALA A 157 -68.59 -34.22 16.41
C ALA A 157 -69.50 -35.18 17.18
N LEU A 158 -69.47 -35.10 18.51
CA LEU A 158 -70.58 -35.55 19.33
C LEU A 158 -71.84 -34.96 18.68
N ALA A 159 -72.80 -35.84 18.40
CA ALA A 159 -74.07 -35.55 17.75
C ALA A 159 -74.53 -34.11 18.02
N GLY A 160 -74.46 -33.27 16.99
CA GLY A 160 -75.09 -31.96 17.02
C GLY A 160 -76.59 -32.13 17.23
N PRO A 161 -77.25 -31.17 17.90
CA PRO A 161 -78.66 -31.25 18.21
C PRO A 161 -79.48 -31.39 16.93
N SER A 162 -80.54 -32.20 17.01
CA SER A 162 -81.47 -32.47 15.91
C SER A 162 -82.08 -31.19 15.35
N PHE A 163 -82.48 -31.24 14.07
CA PHE A 163 -83.15 -30.15 13.33
C PHE A 163 -84.35 -29.50 14.07
N ASP A 164 -84.95 -30.19 15.05
CA ASP A 164 -86.02 -29.68 15.93
C ASP A 164 -85.56 -28.55 16.89
N ASP A 165 -84.30 -28.55 17.32
CA ASP A 165 -83.77 -27.55 18.26
C ASP A 165 -83.36 -26.24 17.57
N VAL A 166 -82.97 -26.32 16.30
CA VAL A 166 -82.56 -25.16 15.47
C VAL A 166 -83.77 -24.34 15.01
N GLN A 167 -84.95 -24.94 14.92
CA GLN A 167 -86.18 -24.26 14.50
C GLN A 167 -86.86 -23.48 15.63
N ARG A 168 -86.46 -23.70 16.89
CA ARG A 168 -86.96 -22.97 18.07
C ARG A 168 -86.14 -21.73 18.45
N SER A 169 -84.97 -21.53 17.84
CA SER A 169 -84.04 -20.46 18.21
C SER A 169 -83.80 -19.43 17.09
N LEU A 170 -84.80 -19.20 16.23
CA LEU A 170 -84.75 -18.13 15.23
C LEU A 170 -85.37 -16.83 15.76
N PRO A 171 -84.57 -15.83 16.15
CA PRO A 171 -84.94 -14.44 16.04
C PRO A 171 -84.59 -13.89 14.64
N THR A 172 -85.52 -13.07 14.16
CA THR A 172 -85.61 -12.33 12.91
C THR A 172 -84.42 -11.41 12.57
N PRO A 173 -84.27 -11.01 11.29
CA PRO A 173 -83.02 -10.49 10.75
C PRO A 173 -82.88 -8.98 10.95
N GLU A 174 -81.69 -8.53 11.36
CA GLU A 174 -81.24 -7.17 11.06
C GLU A 174 -79.70 -7.08 10.97
N ALA A 175 -79.28 -6.45 9.87
CA ALA A 175 -77.96 -5.87 9.59
C ALA A 175 -76.75 -6.80 9.31
N MET A 176 -76.62 -7.12 8.01
CA MET A 176 -75.34 -7.27 7.30
C MET A 176 -74.60 -5.93 7.19
N ALA A 177 -73.26 -5.95 7.33
CA ALA A 177 -72.25 -5.29 6.47
C ALA A 177 -70.88 -5.37 7.18
N ALA A 178 -69.99 -6.30 6.82
CA ALA A 178 -68.99 -6.23 5.74
C ALA A 178 -67.76 -5.34 6.11
N THR A 179 -66.57 -5.90 6.40
CA THR A 179 -65.46 -6.26 5.47
C THR A 179 -64.99 -5.09 4.59
N ASP A 180 -63.72 -4.81 4.28
CA ASP A 180 -62.39 -5.38 4.54
C ASP A 180 -61.37 -4.45 3.80
N SER A 181 -60.08 -4.74 3.94
CA SER A 181 -59.04 -4.63 2.88
C SER A 181 -57.97 -3.55 2.95
N ALA A 182 -56.75 -4.06 3.11
CA ALA A 182 -55.48 -3.49 2.74
C ALA A 182 -55.18 -3.66 1.23
N ALA A 183 -54.35 -2.78 0.66
CA ALA A 183 -53.48 -3.02 -0.52
C ALA A 183 -52.46 -1.86 -0.61
N ILE A 184 -51.18 -2.07 -0.32
CA ILE A 184 -50.11 -2.54 -1.24
C ILE A 184 -50.02 -1.67 -2.51
N GLY A 185 -49.12 -0.69 -2.46
CA GLY A 185 -48.70 0.11 -3.62
C GLY A 185 -47.53 -0.55 -4.35
N THR A 186 -47.79 -1.05 -5.55
CA THR A 186 -46.78 -1.46 -6.53
C THR A 186 -46.77 -0.48 -7.70
N LEU A 187 -45.56 -0.01 -8.04
CA LEU A 187 -45.25 0.80 -9.23
C LEU A 187 -45.54 0.06 -10.54
N PRO A 188 -45.72 0.80 -11.65
CA PRO A 188 -45.15 0.37 -12.91
C PRO A 188 -44.48 1.50 -13.70
N GLY A 189 -43.41 1.18 -14.43
CA GLY A 189 -43.04 1.93 -15.64
C GLY A 189 -41.55 2.20 -15.87
N THR A 190 -40.89 1.24 -16.51
CA THR A 190 -39.56 1.36 -17.11
C THR A 190 -39.52 2.39 -18.25
N ARG A 191 -38.59 3.36 -18.16
CA ARG A 191 -37.89 3.97 -19.31
C ARG A 191 -36.39 3.99 -18.99
N PRO A 192 -35.48 3.74 -19.95
CA PRO A 192 -34.05 3.89 -19.71
C PRO A 192 -33.70 5.38 -19.88
N GLY A 193 -33.82 6.14 -18.80
CA GLY A 193 -33.18 7.44 -18.65
C GLY A 193 -32.04 7.33 -17.63
N PRO A 194 -31.04 8.22 -17.68
CA PRO A 194 -29.96 8.22 -16.69
C PRO A 194 -30.57 8.33 -15.30
N THR A 195 -30.22 7.39 -14.44
CA THR A 195 -30.75 7.36 -13.08
C THR A 195 -30.16 8.53 -12.29
N PRO A 196 -30.86 9.07 -11.28
CA PRO A 196 -30.30 10.08 -10.37
C PRO A 196 -28.99 9.64 -9.70
N LEU A 197 -28.79 8.31 -9.61
CA LEU A 197 -27.56 7.68 -9.14
C LEU A 197 -26.40 7.84 -10.12
N ASP A 198 -26.64 7.82 -11.43
CA ASP A 198 -25.61 8.02 -12.46
C ASP A 198 -25.15 9.49 -12.54
N ASP A 199 -26.06 10.45 -12.39
CA ASP A 199 -25.72 11.87 -12.30
C ASP A 199 -24.87 12.18 -11.06
N LEU A 200 -25.17 11.52 -9.93
CA LEU A 200 -24.37 11.62 -8.72
C LEU A 200 -22.99 10.98 -8.91
N ARG A 201 -22.91 9.87 -9.66
CA ARG A 201 -21.65 9.18 -9.96
C ARG A 201 -20.76 9.99 -10.91
N GLN A 202 -21.33 10.68 -11.89
CA GLN A 202 -20.60 11.62 -12.76
C GLN A 202 -20.10 12.85 -11.99
N LYS A 203 -20.87 13.38 -11.04
CA LYS A 203 -20.42 14.48 -10.17
C LYS A 203 -19.32 14.07 -9.19
N ILE A 204 -19.36 12.84 -8.67
CA ILE A 204 -18.35 12.33 -7.72
C ILE A 204 -17.07 11.88 -8.43
N ARG A 205 -17.16 11.49 -9.71
CA ARG A 205 -16.00 11.10 -10.53
C ARG A 205 -16.07 11.75 -11.93
N PRO A 206 -15.62 13.01 -12.07
CA PRO A 206 -15.53 13.62 -13.39
C PRO A 206 -14.56 12.84 -14.28
N ALA A 207 -14.91 12.72 -15.56
CA ALA A 207 -14.14 12.00 -16.56
C ALA A 207 -12.70 12.57 -16.64
N PRO A 208 -11.69 11.74 -16.98
CA PRO A 208 -10.29 12.17 -17.02
C PRO A 208 -10.05 13.40 -17.89
N GLN A 209 -10.77 13.53 -19.01
CA GLN A 209 -10.67 14.70 -19.89
C GLN A 209 -11.14 16.02 -19.23
N ASP A 210 -12.18 15.99 -18.39
CA ASP A 210 -12.71 17.21 -17.74
C ASP A 210 -11.79 17.71 -16.62
N ARG A 211 -11.04 16.80 -15.99
CA ARG A 211 -10.00 17.16 -15.01
C ARG A 211 -8.82 17.86 -15.68
N LEU A 212 -8.44 17.40 -16.87
CA LEU A 212 -7.38 18.02 -17.67
C LEU A 212 -7.82 19.40 -18.16
N ALA A 213 -9.06 19.54 -18.65
CA ALA A 213 -9.62 20.84 -19.05
C ALA A 213 -9.62 21.85 -17.88
N ARG A 214 -9.99 21.43 -16.66
CA ARG A 214 -9.93 22.29 -15.46
C ARG A 214 -8.50 22.61 -15.01
N MET A 215 -7.55 21.70 -15.18
CA MET A 215 -6.14 21.96 -14.84
C MET A 215 -5.48 22.96 -15.79
N VAL A 216 -5.89 22.98 -17.06
CA VAL A 216 -5.43 23.97 -18.06
C VAL A 216 -5.97 25.36 -17.73
N ASP A 217 -7.25 25.46 -17.35
CA ASP A 217 -7.91 26.72 -17.01
C ASP A 217 -7.36 27.37 -15.72
N ILE A 218 -6.91 26.54 -14.75
CA ILE A 218 -6.36 27.02 -13.48
C ILE A 218 -4.90 27.49 -13.60
N ASN A 219 -4.12 26.98 -14.57
CA ASN A 219 -2.70 27.32 -14.72
C ASN A 219 -2.24 27.29 -16.19
N GLU A 220 -2.79 28.19 -17.00
CA GLU A 220 -2.41 28.36 -18.40
C GLU A 220 -0.89 28.62 -18.56
N GLU A 221 -0.32 29.46 -17.69
CA GLU A 221 1.10 29.82 -17.72
C GLU A 221 2.03 28.61 -17.49
N ARG A 222 1.67 27.69 -16.58
CA ARG A 222 2.48 26.48 -16.31
C ARG A 222 2.34 25.46 -17.43
N THR A 223 1.16 25.36 -18.04
CA THR A 223 0.92 24.48 -19.18
C THR A 223 1.71 24.95 -20.41
N ALA A 224 1.73 26.25 -20.66
CA ALA A 224 2.54 26.86 -21.72
C ALA A 224 4.04 26.63 -21.54
N GLN A 225 4.56 26.65 -20.31
CA GLN A 225 5.96 26.34 -20.03
C GLN A 225 6.33 24.88 -20.29
N ILE A 226 5.44 23.93 -20.00
CA ILE A 226 5.66 22.51 -20.29
C ILE A 226 5.64 22.25 -21.79
N LEU A 227 4.68 22.83 -22.52
CA LEU A 227 4.62 22.73 -23.98
C LEU A 227 5.85 23.38 -24.64
N ARG A 228 6.30 24.52 -24.13
CA ARG A 228 7.55 25.17 -24.59
C ARG A 228 8.77 24.29 -24.33
N LYS A 229 8.82 23.60 -23.20
CA LYS A 229 9.93 22.70 -22.85
C LYS A 229 9.97 21.49 -23.79
N TRP A 230 8.82 20.93 -24.17
CA TRP A 230 8.76 19.83 -25.13
C TRP A 230 9.07 20.28 -26.55
N ALA A 231 8.56 21.43 -27.00
CA ALA A 231 8.89 21.99 -28.31
C ALA A 231 10.38 22.34 -28.43
N ALA A 232 11.01 22.86 -27.37
CA ALA A 232 12.44 23.13 -27.35
C ALA A 232 13.31 21.86 -27.35
N GLN A 233 12.77 20.73 -26.89
CA GLN A 233 13.48 19.46 -26.81
C GLN A 233 13.54 18.75 -28.17
N GLU A 234 12.62 19.05 -29.10
CA GLU A 234 12.62 18.51 -30.47
C GLU A 234 13.59 19.25 -31.41
N VAL A 235 13.97 20.49 -31.09
CA VAL A 235 14.95 21.28 -31.87
C VAL A 235 16.40 20.97 -31.47
N ALA A 236 16.59 20.22 -30.38
CA ALA A 236 17.90 19.82 -29.86
C ALA A 236 18.25 18.35 -30.19
N VAL A 237 17.73 17.83 -31.30
CA VAL A 237 18.12 16.54 -31.91
C VAL A 237 18.84 16.78 -33.22
#